data_AF-A0A966N3L0-F1
#
_entry.id   AF-A0A966N3L0-F1
#
_cell.length_a   1.000
_cell.length_b   1.000
_cell.length_c   1.000
_cell.angle_alpha   90.00
_cell.angle_beta   90.00
_cell.angle_gamma   90.00
#
_symmetry.space_group_name_H-M   'P 1'
#
loop_
_entity.id
_entity.type
_entity.pdbx_description
1 polymer ?
#
loop_
_entity_poly.entity_id
_entity_poly.type
_entity_poly.pdbx_seq_one_letter_code
_entity_poly.pdbx_strand_id
1 'polypeptide(L)'
;RTNDSTFTFTGVGGLPDGTSSFADSEALVALGAAPFATTIEELGVQLTDVLQVSVRLTLPGEPIDTNGTLAARENDDLVSTFEWQVPVDGSELTLSASTRDRDVSAMVAGWIARAIFVVMILAAALALIYIATVVSRRTRSTPSS
;
A
#
# COMPACT_ATOMS: atom_id res chain seq x y z
N ARG A 1 21.98 -0.38 -5.96
CA ARG A 1 20.77 -0.80 -6.69
C ARG A 1 19.60 -0.34 -5.85
N THR A 2 18.77 0.57 -6.36
CA THR A 2 17.53 0.94 -5.68
C THR A 2 16.54 -0.19 -5.89
N ASN A 3 15.98 -0.74 -4.81
CA ASN A 3 14.85 -1.67 -4.92
C ASN A 3 13.63 -0.82 -5.29
N ASP A 4 13.13 -1.04 -6.50
CA ASP A 4 11.89 -0.47 -7.01
C ASP A 4 11.08 -1.66 -7.51
N SER A 5 10.11 -2.07 -6.71
CA SER A 5 9.29 -3.25 -6.96
C SER A 5 7.85 -2.83 -7.20
N THR A 6 7.21 -3.43 -8.19
CA THR A 6 5.78 -3.23 -8.46
C THR A 6 5.06 -4.55 -8.27
N PHE A 7 4.00 -4.52 -7.46
CA PHE A 7 3.13 -5.66 -7.22
C PHE A 7 1.81 -5.39 -7.92
N THR A 8 1.28 -6.41 -8.60
CA THR A 8 0.03 -6.31 -9.34
C THR A 8 -0.82 -7.52 -9.05
N PHE A 9 -2.09 -7.26 -8.74
CA PHE A 9 -3.11 -8.26 -8.55
C PHE A 9 -4.21 -8.06 -9.59
N THR A 10 -4.63 -9.15 -10.20
CA THR A 10 -5.79 -9.19 -11.09
C THR A 10 -6.58 -10.46 -10.81
N GLY A 11 -7.90 -10.33 -10.73
CA GLY A 11 -8.81 -11.45 -10.56
C GLY A 11 -10.18 -11.11 -11.16
N VAL A 12 -11.04 -12.12 -11.24
CA VAL A 12 -12.45 -11.95 -11.55
C VAL A 12 -13.22 -12.57 -10.40
N GLY A 13 -14.09 -11.79 -9.78
CA GLY A 13 -15.02 -12.26 -8.77
C GLY A 13 -16.44 -12.08 -9.27
N GLY A 14 -17.33 -13.00 -8.91
CA GLY A 14 -18.73 -12.92 -9.29
C GLY A 14 -19.39 -14.27 -9.14
N LEU A 15 -20.70 -14.29 -9.32
CA LEU A 15 -21.48 -15.51 -9.30
C LEU A 15 -22.38 -15.58 -10.54
N PRO A 16 -21.80 -15.71 -11.75
CA PRO A 16 -22.54 -15.57 -13.01
C PRO A 16 -23.63 -16.63 -13.19
N ASP A 17 -23.39 -17.86 -12.71
CA ASP A 17 -24.37 -18.96 -12.75
C ASP A 17 -25.25 -19.03 -11.49
N GLY A 18 -25.22 -17.98 -10.67
CA GLY A 18 -25.93 -17.92 -9.40
C GLY A 18 -25.56 -19.07 -8.46
N THR A 19 -26.54 -19.57 -7.71
CA THR A 19 -26.30 -20.62 -6.70
C THR A 19 -25.86 -21.97 -7.29
N SER A 20 -25.99 -22.17 -8.60
CA SER A 20 -25.47 -23.36 -9.28
C SER A 20 -23.95 -23.50 -9.11
N SER A 21 -23.24 -22.38 -8.98
CA SER A 21 -21.77 -22.35 -8.81
C SER A 21 -21.29 -22.97 -7.48
N PHE A 22 -22.19 -23.24 -6.53
CA PHE A 22 -21.84 -23.89 -5.26
C PHE A 22 -21.80 -25.42 -5.33
N ALA A 23 -22.18 -26.01 -6.47
CA ALA A 23 -22.15 -27.44 -6.70
C ALA A 23 -21.47 -27.74 -8.03
N ASP A 24 -20.74 -28.85 -8.09
CA ASP A 24 -20.28 -29.37 -9.38
C ASP A 24 -21.43 -29.97 -10.20
N SER A 25 -21.15 -30.30 -11.46
CA SER A 25 -22.16 -30.83 -12.38
C SER A 25 -22.77 -32.15 -11.91
N GLU A 26 -22.00 -33.02 -11.23
CA GLU A 26 -22.51 -34.30 -10.75
C GLU A 26 -23.47 -34.10 -9.58
N ALA A 27 -23.12 -33.21 -8.65
CA ALA A 27 -23.96 -32.80 -7.53
C ALA A 27 -25.24 -32.11 -8.00
N LEU A 28 -25.18 -31.24 -9.01
CA LEU A 28 -26.38 -30.60 -9.58
C LEU A 28 -27.34 -31.63 -10.19
N VAL A 29 -26.83 -32.64 -10.88
CA VAL A 29 -27.65 -33.73 -11.44
C VAL A 29 -28.30 -34.55 -10.31
N ALA A 30 -27.56 -34.83 -9.24
CA ALA A 30 -28.08 -35.57 -8.09
C ALA A 30 -29.14 -34.77 -7.30
N LEU A 31 -28.95 -33.46 -7.15
CA LEU A 31 -29.87 -32.56 -6.45
C LEU A 31 -31.12 -32.25 -7.27
N GLY A 32 -31.03 -32.30 -8.60
CA GLY A 32 -32.12 -31.94 -9.53
C GLY A 32 -32.44 -30.44 -9.57
N ALA A 33 -31.72 -29.63 -8.79
CA ALA A 33 -31.86 -28.18 -8.70
C ALA A 33 -30.56 -27.55 -8.20
N ALA A 34 -30.41 -26.24 -8.42
CA ALA A 34 -29.30 -25.48 -7.86
C ALA A 34 -29.39 -25.43 -6.32
N PRO A 35 -28.26 -25.52 -5.59
CA PRO A 35 -28.24 -25.37 -4.14
C PRO A 35 -28.99 -24.10 -3.69
N PHE A 36 -29.75 -24.20 -2.60
CA PHE A 36 -30.50 -23.09 -1.98
C PHE A 36 -31.58 -22.40 -2.83
N ALA A 37 -31.77 -22.79 -4.10
CA ALA A 37 -32.73 -22.14 -5.00
C ALA A 37 -34.16 -22.19 -4.45
N THR A 38 -34.59 -23.36 -3.97
CA THR A 38 -35.92 -23.55 -3.36
C THR A 38 -36.09 -22.69 -2.10
N THR A 39 -35.08 -22.62 -1.24
CA THR A 39 -35.13 -21.84 0.00
C THR A 39 -35.22 -20.34 -0.28
N ILE A 40 -34.48 -19.83 -1.26
CA ILE A 40 -34.53 -18.42 -1.66
C ILE A 40 -35.92 -18.08 -2.22
N GLU A 41 -36.47 -18.96 -3.06
CA GLU A 41 -37.82 -18.81 -3.63
C GLU A 41 -38.91 -18.84 -2.55
N GLU A 42 -38.85 -19.80 -1.62
CA GLU A 42 -39.79 -19.92 -0.49
C GLU A 42 -39.75 -18.70 0.44
N LEU A 43 -38.58 -18.12 0.65
CA LEU A 43 -38.39 -16.92 1.48
C LEU A 43 -38.78 -15.62 0.75
N GLY A 44 -38.92 -15.65 -0.58
CA GLY A 44 -39.23 -14.47 -1.38
C GLY A 44 -38.16 -13.37 -1.29
N VAL A 45 -36.90 -13.75 -1.02
CA VAL A 45 -35.75 -12.83 -0.91
C VAL A 45 -34.84 -12.96 -2.13
N GLN A 46 -34.01 -11.95 -2.39
CA GLN A 46 -32.95 -12.07 -3.40
C GLN A 46 -31.66 -12.59 -2.76
N LEU A 47 -30.81 -13.26 -3.55
CA LEU A 47 -29.52 -13.75 -3.05
C LEU A 47 -28.63 -12.61 -2.52
N THR A 48 -28.71 -11.44 -3.14
CA THR A 48 -28.00 -10.21 -2.72
C THR A 48 -28.41 -9.71 -1.34
N ASP A 49 -29.62 -10.05 -0.88
CA ASP A 49 -30.14 -9.60 0.42
C ASP A 49 -29.61 -10.47 1.57
N VAL A 50 -29.18 -11.70 1.26
CA VAL A 50 -28.78 -12.71 2.26
C VAL A 50 -27.29 -13.07 2.19
N LEU A 51 -26.65 -12.87 1.04
CA LEU A 51 -25.24 -13.17 0.81
C LEU A 51 -24.48 -11.91 0.40
N GLN A 52 -23.47 -11.58 1.19
CA GLN A 52 -22.49 -10.55 0.86
C GLN A 52 -21.11 -11.20 0.85
N VAL A 53 -20.36 -10.97 -0.23
CA VAL A 53 -19.01 -11.49 -0.39
C VAL A 53 -18.07 -10.31 -0.55
N SER A 54 -17.10 -10.18 0.35
CA SER A 54 -16.05 -9.18 0.25
C SER A 54 -14.69 -9.85 0.07
N VAL A 55 -13.87 -9.26 -0.79
CA VAL A 55 -12.47 -9.65 -0.99
C VAL A 55 -11.61 -8.54 -0.44
N ARG A 56 -10.75 -8.88 0.51
CA ARG A 56 -9.75 -7.97 1.08
C ARG A 56 -8.35 -8.44 0.72
N LEU A 57 -7.57 -7.55 0.13
CA LEU A 57 -6.21 -7.83 -0.32
C LEU A 57 -5.24 -6.84 0.31
N THR A 58 -4.17 -7.35 0.92
CA THR A 58 -3.08 -6.53 1.42
C THR A 58 -1.83 -6.73 0.56
N LEU A 59 -1.33 -5.65 -0.03
CA LEU A 59 -0.12 -5.63 -0.85
C LEU A 59 0.93 -4.72 -0.21
N PRO A 60 2.23 -5.05 -0.32
CA PRO A 60 3.30 -4.17 0.16
C PRO A 60 3.46 -2.91 -0.72
N GLY A 61 3.84 -1.80 -0.11
CA GLY A 61 4.10 -0.54 -0.80
C GLY A 61 2.89 0.39 -0.96
N GLU A 62 3.11 1.51 -1.64
CA GLU A 62 2.13 2.58 -1.91
C GLU A 62 1.14 2.18 -3.01
N PRO A 63 -0.16 2.47 -2.91
CA PRO A 63 -1.11 2.23 -3.99
C PRO A 63 -0.73 3.05 -5.22
N ILE A 64 -0.73 2.41 -6.39
CA ILE A 64 -0.61 3.11 -7.68
C ILE A 64 -1.99 3.26 -8.30
N ASP A 65 -2.72 2.14 -8.37
CA ASP A 65 -4.01 2.06 -9.04
C ASP A 65 -4.85 0.94 -8.44
N THR A 66 -6.17 1.13 -8.42
CA THR A 66 -7.14 0.16 -7.95
C THR A 66 -8.54 0.48 -8.47
N ASN A 67 -9.34 -0.56 -8.70
CA ASN A 67 -10.77 -0.42 -8.95
C ASN A 67 -11.63 -0.80 -7.73
N GLY A 68 -10.99 -1.04 -6.58
CA GLY A 68 -11.65 -1.29 -5.30
C GLY A 68 -11.53 -0.11 -4.35
N THR A 69 -12.04 -0.29 -3.13
CA THR A 69 -11.92 0.70 -2.06
C THR A 69 -10.61 0.52 -1.33
N LEU A 70 -9.83 1.60 -1.19
CA LEU A 70 -8.62 1.59 -0.38
C LEU A 70 -8.99 1.82 1.09
N ALA A 71 -8.51 0.96 2.00
CA ALA A 71 -8.64 1.17 3.43
C ALA A 71 -7.77 2.36 3.88
N ALA A 72 -8.20 3.05 4.95
CA ALA A 72 -7.44 4.17 5.50
C ALA A 72 -6.00 3.74 5.84
N ARG A 73 -5.05 4.58 5.45
CA ARG A 73 -3.62 4.35 5.53
C ARG A 73 -2.95 5.60 6.08
N GLU A 74 -1.93 5.41 6.91
CA GLU A 74 -0.99 6.46 7.31
C GLU A 74 0.18 6.53 6.33
N ASN A 75 0.83 7.70 6.22
CA ASN A 75 1.93 7.89 5.27
C ASN A 75 3.12 6.95 5.49
N ASP A 76 3.31 6.44 6.71
CA ASP A 76 4.42 5.56 7.08
C ASP A 76 4.08 4.05 6.98
N ASP A 77 2.85 3.71 6.58
CA ASP A 77 2.48 2.30 6.41
C ASP A 77 3.27 1.67 5.27
N LEU A 78 3.75 0.44 5.47
CA LEU A 78 4.50 -0.31 4.46
C LEU A 78 3.59 -1.19 3.58
N VAL A 79 2.29 -1.13 3.81
CA VAL A 79 1.29 -1.97 3.13
C VAL A 79 0.06 -1.15 2.77
N SER A 80 -0.61 -1.56 1.71
CA SER A 80 -1.90 -1.04 1.27
C SER A 80 -2.93 -2.16 1.31
N THR A 81 -4.11 -1.87 1.86
CA THR A 81 -5.22 -2.82 1.89
C THR A 81 -6.36 -2.34 1.01
N PHE A 82 -6.78 -3.18 0.08
CA PHE A 82 -7.86 -2.95 -0.86
C PHE A 82 -9.04 -3.87 -0.54
N GLU A 83 -10.24 -3.38 -0.78
CA GLU A 83 -11.47 -4.12 -0.57
C GLU A 83 -12.44 -3.99 -1.75
N TRP A 84 -13.02 -5.11 -2.16
CA TRP A 84 -14.07 -5.18 -3.17
C TRP A 84 -15.30 -5.89 -2.61
N GLN A 85 -16.47 -5.43 -3.01
CA GLN A 85 -17.72 -6.16 -2.82
C GLN A 85 -17.98 -6.96 -4.09
N VAL A 86 -17.94 -8.28 -3.98
CA VAL A 86 -18.11 -9.19 -5.11
C VAL A 86 -19.61 -9.38 -5.35
N PRO A 87 -20.10 -9.13 -6.58
CA PRO A 87 -21.51 -9.27 -6.89
C PRO A 87 -21.93 -10.75 -6.83
N VAL A 88 -23.15 -10.98 -6.36
CA VAL A 88 -23.81 -12.30 -6.34
C VAL A 88 -25.13 -12.30 -7.11
N ASP A 89 -25.34 -11.28 -7.95
CA ASP A 89 -26.55 -11.03 -8.74
C ASP A 89 -26.49 -11.61 -10.16
N GLY A 90 -25.50 -12.46 -10.46
CA GLY A 90 -25.24 -12.97 -11.80
C GLY A 90 -24.25 -12.13 -12.62
N SER A 91 -23.75 -11.02 -12.08
CA SER A 91 -22.69 -10.24 -12.73
C SER A 91 -21.29 -10.67 -12.31
N GLU A 92 -20.31 -10.30 -13.14
CA GLU A 92 -18.89 -10.43 -12.85
C GLU A 92 -18.26 -9.07 -12.57
N LEU A 93 -17.29 -9.05 -11.66
CA LEU A 93 -16.47 -7.92 -11.30
C LEU A 93 -15.01 -8.28 -11.48
N THR A 94 -14.31 -7.53 -12.35
CA THR A 94 -12.85 -7.58 -12.38
C THR A 94 -12.30 -6.92 -11.11
N LEU A 95 -11.33 -7.56 -10.48
CA LEU A 95 -10.63 -7.08 -9.29
C LEU A 95 -9.21 -6.71 -9.72
N SER A 96 -8.80 -5.46 -9.56
CA SER A 96 -7.46 -5.02 -9.93
C SER A 96 -6.89 -4.06 -8.90
N ALA A 97 -5.68 -4.34 -8.42
CA ALA A 97 -4.91 -3.44 -7.58
C ALA A 97 -3.43 -3.53 -7.90
N SER A 98 -2.74 -2.41 -7.77
CA SER A 98 -1.29 -2.36 -7.91
C SER A 98 -0.67 -1.47 -6.84
N THR A 99 0.50 -1.89 -6.36
CA THR A 99 1.29 -1.13 -5.41
C THR A 99 2.74 -1.02 -5.88
N ARG A 100 3.41 0.02 -5.40
CA ARG A 100 4.82 0.27 -5.62
C ARG A 100 5.55 0.35 -4.30
N ASP A 101 6.57 -0.47 -4.15
CA ASP A 101 7.51 -0.35 -3.05
C ASP A 101 8.79 0.30 -3.55
N ARG A 102 9.11 1.47 -3.01
CA ARG A 102 10.31 2.24 -3.35
C ARG A 102 11.05 2.65 -2.10
N ASP A 103 12.33 2.30 -2.04
CA ASP A 103 13.30 2.84 -1.07
C ASP A 103 13.67 4.32 -1.38
N VAL A 104 12.73 5.15 -1.80
CA VAL A 104 12.97 6.56 -2.11
C VAL A 104 13.33 7.38 -0.88
N SER A 105 12.77 7.03 0.28
CA SER A 105 13.10 7.64 1.58
C SER A 105 14.59 7.48 1.90
N ALA A 106 15.16 6.29 1.72
CA ALA A 106 16.59 6.04 1.89
C ALA A 106 17.46 6.83 0.87
N MET A 107 16.98 6.98 -0.36
CA MET A 107 17.72 7.69 -1.42
C MET A 107 17.76 9.21 -1.20
N VAL A 108 16.63 9.82 -0.87
CA VAL A 108 16.52 11.26 -0.61
C VAL A 108 17.19 11.62 0.73
N ALA A 109 16.97 10.81 1.78
CA ALA A 109 17.66 10.98 3.06
C ALA A 109 19.18 10.90 2.89
N GLY A 110 19.69 9.99 2.06
CA GLY A 110 21.12 9.87 1.79
C GLY A 110 21.73 11.13 1.15
N TRP A 111 21.01 11.79 0.24
CA TRP A 111 21.48 13.02 -0.41
C TRP A 111 21.40 14.24 0.52
N ILE A 112 20.27 14.42 1.21
CA ILE A 112 20.08 15.54 2.14
C ILE A 112 21.02 15.42 3.34
N ALA A 113 21.17 14.21 3.92
CA ALA A 113 22.09 13.99 5.03
C ALA A 113 23.55 14.27 4.63
N ARG A 114 23.97 13.88 3.42
CA ARG A 114 25.31 14.23 2.90
C ARG A 114 25.48 15.73 2.73
N ALA A 115 24.48 16.44 2.20
CA ALA A 115 24.55 17.89 2.05
C ALA A 115 24.67 18.60 3.42
N ILE A 116 23.82 18.23 4.39
CA ILE A 116 23.87 18.75 5.75
C ILE A 116 25.23 18.45 6.41
N PHE A 117 25.76 17.23 6.21
CA PHE A 117 27.05 16.83 6.74
C PHE A 117 28.21 17.69 6.18
N VAL A 118 28.21 17.97 4.88
CA VAL A 118 29.21 18.87 4.26
C VAL A 118 29.09 20.28 4.82
N VAL A 119 27.87 20.80 4.94
CA VAL A 119 27.63 22.13 5.55
C VAL A 119 28.14 22.19 6.99
N MET A 120 27.93 21.14 7.77
CA MET A 120 28.41 21.04 9.15
C MET A 120 29.95 21.02 9.22
N ILE A 121 30.62 20.30 8.33
CA ILE A 121 32.09 20.32 8.22
C ILE A 121 32.59 21.72 7.90
N LEU A 122 31.98 22.40 6.93
CA LEU A 122 32.37 23.77 6.55
C LEU A 122 32.17 24.75 7.71
N ALA A 123 31.04 24.64 8.41
CA ALA A 123 30.76 25.46 9.59
C ALA A 123 31.79 25.23 10.70
N ALA A 124 32.16 23.97 10.97
CA ALA A 124 33.18 23.63 11.95
C ALA A 124 34.57 24.18 11.56
N ALA A 125 34.95 24.07 10.28
CA ALA A 125 36.21 24.62 9.77
C ALA A 125 36.27 26.15 9.92
N LEU A 126 35.19 26.86 9.57
CA LEU A 126 35.09 28.30 9.73
C LEU A 126 35.15 28.72 11.21
N ALA A 127 34.50 27.98 12.11
CA ALA A 127 34.57 28.23 13.54
C ALA A 127 36.00 28.07 14.08
N LEU A 128 36.73 27.02 13.67
CA LEU A 128 38.13 26.81 14.04
C LEU A 128 39.03 27.95 13.55
N ILE A 129 38.87 28.38 12.28
CA ILE A 129 39.60 29.52 11.72
C ILE A 129 39.31 30.79 12.52
N TYR A 130 38.05 31.07 12.83
CA TYR A 130 37.66 32.23 13.62
C TYR A 130 38.31 32.23 15.00
N ILE A 131 38.22 31.11 15.73
CA ILE A 131 38.84 30.95 17.05
C ILE A 131 40.35 31.18 16.97
N ALA A 132 41.04 30.55 16.00
CA ALA A 132 42.47 30.72 15.81
C ALA A 132 42.85 32.20 15.55
N THR A 133 42.07 32.88 14.72
CA THR A 133 42.28 34.31 14.42
C THR A 133 42.13 35.19 15.66
N VAL A 134 41.10 34.94 16.47
CA VAL A 134 40.87 35.66 17.73
C VAL A 134 42.01 35.42 18.73
N VAL A 135 42.46 34.17 18.87
CA VAL A 135 43.57 33.81 19.77
C VAL A 135 44.89 34.46 19.30
N SER A 136 45.20 34.41 18.00
CA SER A 136 46.39 35.07 17.44
C SER A 136 46.36 36.59 17.63
N ARG A 137 45.18 37.22 17.54
CA ARG A 137 45.05 38.65 17.82
C ARG A 137 45.27 38.97 19.29
N ARG A 138 44.72 38.17 20.21
CA ARG A 138 44.88 38.37 21.66
C ARG A 138 46.32 38.20 22.13
N THR A 139 47.04 37.21 21.60
CA THR A 139 48.44 36.92 21.98
C THR A 139 49.44 37.93 21.46
N ARG A 140 49.14 38.64 20.36
CA ARG A 140 49.96 39.76 19.87
C ARG A 140 49.75 41.06 20.65
N SER A 141 48.68 41.15 21.44
CA SER A 141 48.34 42.35 22.22
C SER A 141 48.95 42.37 23.63
N THR A 142 49.78 41.39 24.01
CA THR A 142 50.54 41.43 25.27
C THR A 142 51.66 42.46 25.13
N PRO A 143 51.59 43.64 25.79
CA PRO A 143 52.69 44.59 25.78
C PRO A 143 53.83 43.97 26.60
N SER A 144 55.04 43.98 26.06
CA SER A 144 56.24 43.72 26.86
C SER A 144 56.34 44.81 27.93
N SER A 145 56.24 44.43 29.20
CA SER A 145 56.67 45.22 30.36
C SER A 145 57.68 44.41 31.13
#